data_AF-A0A7S0PIG6-F1
#
_entry.id   AF-A0A7S0PIG6-F1
#
_cell.length_a   1.000
_cell.length_b   1.000
_cell.length_c   1.000
_cell.angle_alpha   90.00
_cell.angle_beta   90.00
_cell.angle_gamma   90.00
#
_symmetry.space_group_name_H-M   'P 1'
#
loop_
_entity.id
_entity.type
_entity.pdbx_description
1 polymer ?
#
loop_
_entity_poly.entity_id
_entity_poly.type
_entity_poly.pdbx_seq_one_letter_code
_entity_poly.pdbx_strand_id
1 'polypeptide(L)'
;SAVAPGSRVTLFDQSHCTGCDIPQAPSCAAVLTLSKDVTLRDVTQAAWRMRGIGRGQTVILLLPPEVVARVQASMRSSACGATAGGAHSPAGGGMCGVTIRGVFEWLCQQQAAAEALEAARLRALQQRTLSRTAAHAAAAGAAVDWDGVG
;
A
#
# COMPACT_ATOMS: atom_id res chain seq x y z
N SER A 1 -0.67 39.06 7.55
CA SER A 1 -0.47 38.49 8.91
C SER A 1 0.36 37.23 8.77
N ALA A 2 1.61 37.23 9.26
CA ALA A 2 2.53 36.10 9.08
C ALA A 2 2.49 35.19 10.30
N VAL A 3 2.06 33.93 10.11
CA VAL A 3 2.07 32.91 11.16
C VAL A 3 3.53 32.64 11.56
N ALA A 4 3.79 32.64 12.87
CA ALA A 4 5.09 32.35 13.45
C ALA A 4 5.61 30.98 12.94
N PRO A 5 6.90 30.82 12.62
CA PRO A 5 7.43 29.60 12.00
C PRO A 5 7.07 28.30 12.73
N GLY A 6 7.05 28.31 14.07
CA GLY A 6 6.71 27.13 14.89
C GLY A 6 5.21 26.81 15.00
N SER A 7 4.34 27.67 14.51
CA SER A 7 2.88 27.48 14.52
C SER A 7 2.33 27.10 13.14
N ARG A 8 3.22 26.74 12.21
CA ARG A 8 2.86 26.36 10.84
C ARG A 8 2.55 24.89 10.80
N VAL A 9 1.49 24.56 10.06
CA VAL A 9 1.13 23.19 9.73
C VAL A 9 1.22 23.04 8.22
N THR A 10 1.80 21.94 7.76
CA THR A 10 1.82 21.58 6.35
C THR A 10 0.84 20.43 6.16
N LEU A 11 -0.20 20.66 5.38
CA LEU A 11 -1.12 19.63 4.91
C LEU A 11 -0.68 19.21 3.51
N PHE A 12 -0.53 17.91 3.29
CA PHE A 12 -0.24 17.36 1.98
C PHE A 12 -0.92 16.01 1.81
N ASP A 13 -1.27 15.67 0.58
CA ASP A 13 -1.82 14.37 0.20
C ASP A 13 -0.91 13.64 -0.79
N GLN A 14 -1.16 12.35 -0.97
CA GLN A 14 -0.31 11.50 -1.78
C GLN A 14 -0.41 11.87 -3.28
N SER A 15 -1.61 12.13 -3.79
CA SER A 15 -1.88 12.35 -5.21
C SER A 15 -1.22 13.62 -5.75
N HIS A 16 -1.22 14.72 -4.97
CA HIS A 16 -0.70 16.01 -5.44
C HIS A 16 0.76 16.24 -5.09
N CYS A 17 1.38 15.35 -4.31
CA CYS A 17 2.79 15.47 -3.94
C CYS A 17 3.69 14.46 -4.64
N THR A 18 3.23 13.61 -5.56
CA THR A 18 4.07 12.56 -6.21
C THR A 18 5.47 13.06 -6.61
N GLY A 19 6.53 12.47 -6.04
CA GLY A 19 7.93 12.84 -6.30
C GLY A 19 8.48 14.07 -5.54
N CYS A 20 7.67 14.81 -4.80
CA CYS A 20 8.11 15.99 -4.04
C CYS A 20 8.65 15.69 -2.63
N ASP A 21 9.79 16.27 -2.29
CA ASP A 21 10.25 16.31 -0.90
C ASP A 21 9.57 17.44 -0.12
N ILE A 22 9.20 17.17 1.13
CA ILE A 22 8.51 18.12 2.00
C ILE A 22 9.38 18.31 3.24
N PRO A 23 10.39 19.19 3.18
CA PRO A 23 11.30 19.40 4.30
C PRO A 23 10.53 19.99 5.47
N GLN A 24 10.59 19.30 6.60
CA GLN A 24 10.00 19.72 7.86
C GLN A 24 11.08 20.04 8.88
N ALA A 25 10.71 20.79 9.93
CA ALA A 25 11.63 21.05 11.04
C ALA A 25 12.16 19.73 11.64
N PRO A 26 13.40 19.69 12.15
CA PRO A 26 13.99 18.45 12.69
C PRO A 26 13.21 17.82 13.85
N SER A 27 12.45 18.61 14.61
CA SER A 27 11.61 18.15 15.73
C SER A 27 10.12 18.01 15.36
N CYS A 28 9.78 18.05 14.07
CA CYS A 28 8.39 17.97 13.62
C CYS A 28 7.81 16.56 13.86
N ALA A 29 6.55 16.51 14.30
CA ALA A 29 5.72 15.31 14.29
C ALA A 29 4.72 15.39 13.14
N ALA A 30 4.73 14.38 12.28
CA ALA A 30 3.69 14.23 11.27
C ALA A 30 2.57 13.33 11.77
N VAL A 31 1.37 13.64 11.32
CA VAL A 31 0.17 12.85 11.58
C VAL A 31 -0.30 12.28 10.26
N LEU A 32 -0.36 10.95 10.18
CA LEU A 32 -0.77 10.23 8.98
C LEU A 32 -2.03 9.42 9.27
N THR A 33 -3.10 9.73 8.55
CA THR A 33 -4.35 8.98 8.61
C THR A 33 -4.28 7.76 7.71
N LEU A 34 -4.60 6.58 8.25
CA LEU A 34 -4.68 5.34 7.49
C LEU A 34 -6.10 5.10 7.00
N SER A 35 -6.27 4.89 5.70
CA SER A 35 -7.55 4.48 5.10
C SER A 35 -7.58 2.97 4.87
N LYS A 36 -8.77 2.42 4.63
CA LYS A 36 -8.95 0.96 4.44
C LYS A 36 -8.20 0.37 3.24
N ASP A 37 -7.92 1.18 2.21
CA ASP A 37 -7.35 0.77 0.92
C ASP A 37 -5.89 1.21 0.74
N VAL A 38 -5.20 1.63 1.83
CA VAL A 38 -3.79 2.02 1.74
C VAL A 38 -2.89 0.81 1.78
N THR A 39 -1.81 0.87 1.01
CA THR A 39 -0.78 -0.16 1.02
C THR A 39 0.41 0.26 1.88
N LEU A 40 1.27 -0.69 2.24
CA LEU A 40 2.51 -0.37 2.97
C LEU A 40 3.39 0.62 2.19
N ARG A 41 3.41 0.50 0.86
CA ARG A 41 4.12 1.42 -0.02
C ARG A 41 3.61 2.86 0.14
N ASP A 42 2.29 3.06 0.14
CA ASP A 42 1.71 4.40 0.22
C ASP A 42 2.04 5.08 1.56
N VAL A 43 1.95 4.32 2.65
CA VAL A 43 2.25 4.79 4.01
C VAL A 43 3.72 5.18 4.15
N THR A 44 4.63 4.31 3.71
CA THR A 44 6.09 4.56 3.81
C THR A 44 6.52 5.70 2.91
N GLN A 45 5.98 5.78 1.69
CA GLN A 45 6.27 6.87 0.77
C GLN A 45 5.78 8.22 1.32
N ALA A 46 4.58 8.27 1.92
CA ALA A 46 4.07 9.50 2.53
C ALA A 46 4.97 9.98 3.68
N ALA A 47 5.39 9.05 4.54
CA ALA A 47 6.27 9.36 5.67
C ALA A 47 7.65 9.85 5.20
N TRP A 48 8.29 9.15 4.25
CA TRP A 48 9.67 9.45 3.85
C TRP A 48 9.89 10.82 3.20
N ARG A 49 8.82 11.53 2.81
CA ARG A 49 8.92 12.89 2.27
C ARG A 49 9.51 13.90 3.24
N MET A 50 9.43 13.65 4.55
CA MET A 50 10.00 14.53 5.58
C MET A 50 11.54 14.41 5.67
N ARG A 51 12.12 13.33 5.15
CA ARG A 51 13.57 12.99 5.09
C ARG A 51 14.33 12.89 6.42
N GLY A 52 13.77 13.33 7.54
CA GLY A 52 14.39 13.30 8.88
C GLY A 52 13.78 12.28 9.85
N ILE A 53 12.98 11.32 9.37
CA ILE A 53 12.38 10.26 10.21
C ILE A 53 13.51 9.48 10.92
N GLY A 54 13.40 9.34 12.24
CA GLY A 54 14.41 8.69 13.07
C GLY A 54 15.61 9.57 13.43
N ARG A 55 15.63 10.83 12.96
CA ARG A 55 16.63 11.86 13.31
C ARG A 55 15.98 13.07 13.98
N GLY A 56 15.01 12.82 14.87
CA GLY A 56 14.23 13.82 15.59
C GLY A 56 12.79 13.97 15.09
N GLN A 57 12.54 13.68 13.80
CA GLN A 57 11.17 13.67 13.29
C GLN A 57 10.47 12.36 13.63
N THR A 58 9.19 12.46 13.93
CA THR A 58 8.33 11.33 14.30
C THR A 58 7.05 11.30 13.46
N VAL A 59 6.46 10.12 13.35
CA VAL A 59 5.20 9.90 12.64
C VAL A 59 4.20 9.26 13.59
N ILE A 60 3.00 9.83 13.65
CA ILE A 60 1.87 9.34 14.42
C ILE A 60 0.85 8.80 13.43
N LEU A 61 0.53 7.52 13.55
CA LEU A 61 -0.51 6.89 12.74
C LEU A 61 -1.88 7.07 13.41
N LEU A 62 -2.81 7.69 12.70
CA LEU A 62 -4.21 7.77 13.11
C LEU A 62 -5.01 6.69 12.39
N LEU A 63 -5.66 5.84 13.17
CA LEU A 63 -6.47 4.75 12.68
C LEU A 63 -7.95 5.03 12.95
N PRO A 64 -8.76 5.19 11.89
CA PRO A 64 -10.20 5.17 12.01
C PRO A 64 -10.72 3.85 12.61
N PRO A 65 -11.88 3.84 13.30
CA PRO A 65 -12.42 2.64 13.95
C PRO A 65 -12.59 1.44 13.00
N GLU A 66 -12.94 1.70 11.75
CA GLU A 66 -13.08 0.67 10.72
C GLU A 66 -11.75 0.01 10.35
N VAL A 67 -10.64 0.75 10.40
CA VAL A 67 -9.29 0.20 10.17
C VAL A 67 -8.83 -0.57 11.39
N VAL A 68 -9.11 -0.07 12.61
CA VAL A 68 -8.84 -0.80 13.86
C VAL A 68 -9.48 -2.18 13.84
N ALA A 69 -10.76 -2.29 13.46
CA ALA A 69 -11.47 -3.55 13.37
C ALA A 69 -10.81 -4.53 12.36
N ARG A 70 -10.29 -4.00 11.24
CA ARG A 70 -9.58 -4.80 10.22
C ARG A 70 -8.22 -5.29 10.70
N VAL A 71 -7.45 -4.44 11.38
CA VAL A 71 -6.16 -4.82 11.97
C VAL A 71 -6.37 -5.93 13.01
N GLN A 72 -7.35 -5.78 13.89
CA GLN A 72 -7.69 -6.82 14.87
C GLN A 72 -8.13 -8.13 14.20
N ALA A 73 -8.90 -8.06 13.11
CA ALA A 73 -9.29 -9.25 12.35
C ALA A 73 -8.09 -9.97 11.74
N SER A 74 -7.17 -9.21 11.11
CA SER A 74 -5.93 -9.72 10.54
C SER A 74 -5.05 -10.44 11.59
N MET A 75 -4.85 -9.83 12.75
CA MET A 75 -4.07 -10.42 13.84
C MET A 75 -4.69 -11.74 14.35
N ARG A 76 -6.03 -11.84 14.39
CA ARG A 76 -6.73 -13.09 14.77
C ARG A 76 -6.54 -14.19 13.73
N SER A 77 -6.60 -13.86 12.45
CA SER A 77 -6.37 -14.82 11.35
C SER A 77 -4.94 -15.36 11.33
N SER A 78 -3.95 -14.57 11.72
CA SER A 78 -2.56 -15.04 11.82
C SER A 78 -2.30 -15.86 13.09
N ALA A 79 -3.02 -15.58 14.18
CA ALA A 79 -2.91 -16.36 15.42
C ALA A 79 -3.47 -17.78 15.28
N CYS A 80 -4.49 -18.01 14.42
CA CYS A 80 -5.06 -19.35 14.23
C CYS A 80 -4.23 -20.27 13.32
N GLY A 81 -3.22 -19.74 12.62
CA GLY A 81 -2.30 -20.52 11.78
C GLY A 81 -1.00 -20.97 12.47
N ALA A 82 -0.71 -20.46 13.67
CA ALA A 82 0.51 -20.78 14.39
C ALA A 82 0.33 -22.01 15.30
N THR A 83 0.55 -23.20 14.75
CA THR A 83 0.83 -24.39 15.57
C THR A 83 2.15 -24.17 16.32
N ALA A 84 2.06 -24.10 17.65
CA ALA A 84 3.09 -24.42 18.64
C ALA A 84 4.56 -24.13 18.25
N GLY A 85 5.08 -22.96 18.62
CA GLY A 85 6.53 -22.72 18.65
C GLY A 85 6.92 -21.30 19.02
N GLY A 86 7.35 -21.10 20.27
CA GLY A 86 8.13 -19.93 20.67
C GLY A 86 7.36 -18.80 21.36
N ALA A 87 7.29 -18.90 22.68
CA ALA A 87 6.72 -17.92 23.60
C ALA A 87 7.38 -16.53 23.51
N HIS A 88 6.56 -15.49 23.35
CA HIS A 88 6.68 -14.23 24.09
C HIS A 88 5.24 -13.82 24.44
N SER A 89 4.79 -14.29 25.60
CA SER A 89 3.47 -13.98 26.15
C SER A 89 3.53 -12.60 26.80
N PRO A 90 2.73 -11.60 26.38
CA PRO A 90 2.49 -10.45 27.25
C PRO A 90 1.52 -10.93 28.32
N ALA A 91 2.04 -11.28 29.49
CA ALA A 91 1.23 -11.47 30.67
C ALA A 91 0.58 -10.12 31.03
N GLY A 92 -0.73 -10.02 30.82
CA GLY A 92 -1.52 -8.83 31.16
C GLY A 92 -2.87 -8.86 30.45
N GLY A 93 -3.89 -9.41 31.10
CA GLY A 93 -5.27 -9.33 30.64
C GLY A 93 -5.71 -7.89 30.49
N GLY A 94 -6.04 -7.50 29.26
CA GLY A 94 -6.55 -6.18 28.90
C GLY A 94 -6.75 -6.16 27.40
N MET A 95 -7.94 -5.71 26.95
CA MET A 95 -8.43 -5.60 25.56
C MET A 95 -7.31 -5.65 24.50
N CYS A 96 -7.43 -6.51 23.47
CA CYS A 96 -6.39 -6.60 22.42
C CYS A 96 -6.23 -5.25 21.71
N GLY A 97 -5.34 -4.42 22.25
CA GLY A 97 -5.01 -3.11 21.73
C GLY A 97 -4.34 -3.29 20.38
N VAL A 98 -4.63 -2.39 19.45
CA VAL A 98 -3.91 -2.35 18.18
C VAL A 98 -2.44 -2.07 18.50
N THR A 99 -1.57 -3.01 18.14
CA THR A 99 -0.12 -2.84 18.28
C THR A 99 0.46 -2.37 16.95
N ILE A 100 1.58 -1.64 17.00
CA ILE A 100 2.28 -1.22 15.78
C ILE A 100 2.67 -2.43 14.91
N ARG A 101 3.05 -3.56 15.52
CA ARG A 101 3.32 -4.82 14.82
C ARG A 101 2.09 -5.31 14.06
N GLY A 102 0.92 -5.29 14.69
CA GLY A 102 -0.34 -5.67 14.04
C GLY A 102 -0.72 -4.76 12.89
N VAL A 103 -0.48 -3.44 13.01
CA VAL A 103 -0.69 -2.50 11.91
C VAL A 103 0.23 -2.81 10.74
N PHE A 104 1.52 -3.04 10.98
CA PHE A 104 2.47 -3.41 9.93
C PHE A 104 2.13 -4.75 9.27
N GLU A 105 1.73 -5.74 10.05
CA GLU A 105 1.27 -7.04 9.55
C GLU A 105 0.08 -6.87 8.61
N TRP A 106 -0.94 -6.12 9.04
CA TRP A 106 -2.10 -5.81 8.22
C TRP A 106 -1.71 -5.07 6.93
N LEU A 107 -0.82 -4.07 6.99
CA LEU A 107 -0.33 -3.34 5.81
C LEU A 107 0.43 -4.26 4.84
N CYS A 108 1.24 -5.20 5.33
CA CYS A 108 1.89 -6.20 4.49
C CYS A 108 0.88 -7.10 3.79
N GLN A 109 -0.18 -7.52 4.49
CA GLN A 109 -1.27 -8.29 3.87
C GLN A 109 -2.02 -7.48 2.81
N GLN A 110 -2.29 -6.19 3.05
CA GLN A 110 -2.89 -5.30 2.05
C GLN A 110 -1.99 -5.13 0.83
N GLN A 111 -0.68 -4.93 1.03
CA GLN A 111 0.29 -4.85 -0.06
C GLN A 111 0.27 -6.12 -0.93
N ALA A 112 0.32 -7.31 -0.31
CA ALA A 112 0.28 -8.57 -1.03
C ALA A 112 -1.03 -8.77 -1.81
N ALA A 113 -2.17 -8.41 -1.21
CA ALA A 113 -3.47 -8.48 -1.86
C ALA A 113 -3.58 -7.52 -3.07
N ALA A 114 -3.05 -6.30 -2.94
CA ALA A 114 -3.01 -5.32 -4.02
C ALA A 114 -2.17 -5.82 -5.21
N GLU A 115 -0.97 -6.34 -4.93
CA GLU A 115 -0.07 -6.89 -5.96
C GLU A 115 -0.69 -8.12 -6.66
N ALA A 116 -1.40 -8.97 -5.93
CA ALA A 116 -2.11 -10.12 -6.52
C ALA A 116 -3.21 -9.69 -7.50
N LEU A 117 -3.97 -8.64 -7.15
CA LEU A 117 -5.00 -8.08 -8.01
C LEU A 117 -4.41 -7.43 -9.26
N GLU A 118 -3.33 -6.67 -9.11
CA GLU A 118 -2.60 -6.07 -10.23
C GLU A 118 -2.03 -7.14 -11.18
N ALA A 119 -1.44 -8.20 -10.63
CA ALA A 119 -0.94 -9.33 -11.42
C ALA A 119 -2.08 -10.03 -12.19
N ALA A 120 -3.25 -10.23 -11.58
CA ALA A 120 -4.42 -10.80 -12.25
C ALA A 120 -4.90 -9.92 -13.41
N ARG A 121 -4.96 -8.60 -13.20
CA ARG A 121 -5.31 -7.62 -14.26
C ARG A 121 -4.32 -7.68 -15.42
N LEU A 122 -3.02 -7.73 -15.13
CA LEU A 122 -1.99 -7.82 -16.16
C LEU A 122 -2.11 -9.10 -16.99
N ARG A 123 -2.34 -10.26 -16.34
CA ARG A 123 -2.55 -11.54 -17.04
C ARG A 123 -3.75 -11.49 -17.98
N ALA A 124 -4.86 -10.89 -17.54
CA ALA A 124 -6.05 -10.73 -18.38
C ALA A 124 -5.77 -9.83 -19.61
N LEU A 125 -5.00 -8.75 -19.44
CA LEU A 125 -4.60 -7.87 -20.54
C LEU A 125 -3.63 -8.56 -21.51
N GLN A 126 -2.70 -9.38 -20.99
CA GLN A 126 -1.79 -10.17 -21.81
C GLN A 126 -2.54 -11.17 -22.67
N GLN A 127 -3.51 -11.89 -22.11
CA GLN A 127 -4.38 -12.82 -22.86
C GLN A 127 -5.11 -12.11 -24.01
N ARG A 128 -5.70 -10.93 -23.75
CA ARG A 128 -6.37 -10.12 -24.78
C ARG A 128 -5.42 -9.62 -25.86
N THR A 129 -4.18 -9.31 -25.49
CA THR A 129 -3.16 -8.84 -26.44
C THR A 129 -2.75 -9.97 -27.36
N LEU A 130 -2.47 -11.16 -26.81
CA LEU A 130 -2.09 -12.35 -27.57
C LEU A 130 -3.20 -12.80 -28.52
N SER A 131 -4.46 -12.81 -28.06
CA SER A 131 -5.60 -13.16 -28.93
C SER A 131 -5.75 -12.18 -30.09
N ARG A 132 -5.52 -10.88 -29.86
CA ARG A 132 -5.56 -9.87 -30.91
C ARG A 132 -4.42 -10.03 -31.91
N THR A 133 -3.20 -10.28 -31.46
CA THR A 133 -2.06 -10.53 -32.37
C THR A 133 -2.24 -11.81 -33.18
N ALA A 134 -2.77 -12.88 -32.57
CA ALA A 134 -3.07 -14.13 -33.27
C ALA A 134 -4.17 -13.92 -34.33
N ALA A 135 -5.23 -13.17 -34.01
CA ALA A 135 -6.27 -12.83 -34.98
C ALA A 135 -5.74 -11.99 -36.15
N HIS A 136 -4.87 -11.00 -35.89
CA HIS A 136 -4.21 -10.23 -36.95
C HIS A 136 -3.29 -11.10 -37.81
N ALA A 137 -2.52 -12.01 -37.22
CA ALA A 137 -1.66 -12.93 -37.96
C ALA A 137 -2.48 -13.88 -38.86
N ALA A 138 -3.61 -14.39 -38.36
CA ALA A 138 -4.51 -15.24 -39.15
C ALA A 138 -5.15 -14.46 -40.32
N ALA A 139 -5.58 -13.22 -40.09
CA ALA A 139 -6.13 -12.36 -41.15
C ALA A 139 -5.06 -11.98 -42.20
N ALA A 140 -3.81 -11.75 -41.79
CA ALA A 140 -2.71 -11.47 -42.70
C ALA A 140 -2.34 -12.72 -43.53
N GLY A 141 -2.35 -13.92 -42.93
CA GLY A 141 -2.11 -15.18 -43.64
C GLY A 141 -3.21 -15.49 -44.67
N ALA A 142 -4.46 -15.16 -44.38
CA ALA A 142 -5.59 -15.32 -45.31
C ALA A 142 -5.58 -14.31 -46.47
N ALA A 143 -4.82 -13.21 -46.37
CA ALA A 143 -4.70 -12.20 -47.42
C ALA A 143 -3.60 -12.53 -48.46
N VAL A 144 -2.76 -13.55 -48.23
CA VAL A 144 -1.65 -13.98 -49.11
C VAL A 144 -2.04 -15.19 -49.97
N ASP A 145 -3.28 -15.24 -50.44
CA ASP A 145 -3.76 -16.21 -51.43
C ASP A 145 -4.41 -15.46 -52.60
N TRP A 146 -3.58 -14.99 -53.53
CA TRP A 146 -4.03 -14.31 -54.77
C TRP A 146 -3.51 -14.97 -56.06
N ASP A 147 -2.68 -16.02 -56.00
CA ASP A 147 -2.04 -16.62 -57.19
C ASP A 147 -2.67 -17.97 -57.61
N GLY A 148 -4.01 -18.01 -57.64
CA GLY A 148 -4.79 -19.21 -57.98
C GLY A 148 -5.79 -19.04 -59.12
N VAL A 149 -5.68 -18.01 -59.97
CA VAL A 149 -6.50 -17.87 -61.18
C VAL A 149 -5.61 -17.39 -62.35
N GLY A 150 -5.34 -18.28 -63.29
CA GLY A 150 -4.64 -18.00 -64.54
C GLY A 150 -4.04 -19.24 -65.19
#